data_AF-A0A934Q4R4-F1
#
_entry.id   AF-A0A934Q4R4-F1
#
_cell.length_a   1.000
_cell.length_b   1.000
_cell.length_c   1.000
_cell.angle_alpha   90.00
_cell.angle_beta   90.00
_cell.angle_gamma   90.00
#
_symmetry.space_group_name_H-M   'P 1'
#
loop_
_entity.id
_entity.type
_entity.pdbx_description
1 polymer ?
#
loop_
_entity_poly.entity_id
_entity_poly.type
_entity_poly.pdbx_seq_one_letter_code
_entity_poly.pdbx_strand_id
1 'polypeptide(L)'
;MPAPNVDQYPQPEHNDSGSVEAALEALRNAGDESSAVDAGDALLWAVGDNHACTFHPVVLAVLPEVENVLANGGYWAQRAAIEALIDLGGPFAPADGYETYHGSSVRDALRTFIHSLRGRIAPLAIGEDPRARSAADLLELIEDQSDQSS
;
A
#
# COMPACT_ATOMS: atom_id res chain seq x y z
N MET A 1 -7.54 17.54 -1.35
CA MET A 1 -6.13 17.26 -1.68
C MET A 1 -6.04 17.18 -3.20
N PRO A 2 -5.04 17.77 -3.87
CA PRO A 2 -4.83 17.53 -5.30
C PRO A 2 -4.54 16.04 -5.53
N ALA A 3 -5.00 15.49 -6.66
CA ALA A 3 -4.73 14.09 -7.03
C ALA A 3 -3.21 13.83 -7.11
N PRO A 4 -2.74 12.62 -6.75
CA PRO A 4 -1.33 12.29 -6.86
C PRO A 4 -0.88 12.42 -8.32
N ASN A 5 0.26 13.07 -8.55
CA ASN A 5 0.83 13.24 -9.89
C ASN A 5 1.56 11.96 -10.31
N VAL A 6 0.77 10.95 -10.70
CA VAL A 6 1.23 9.60 -11.02
C VAL A 6 1.90 9.51 -12.40
N ASP A 7 1.61 10.44 -13.31
CA ASP A 7 2.10 10.45 -14.69
C ASP A 7 3.63 10.56 -14.80
N GLN A 8 4.29 10.99 -13.72
CA GLN A 8 5.75 11.11 -13.67
C GLN A 8 6.44 9.79 -13.30
N TYR A 9 5.68 8.79 -12.83
CA TYR A 9 6.21 7.52 -12.37
C TYR A 9 6.02 6.45 -13.44
N PRO A 10 7.01 5.55 -13.62
CA PRO A 10 6.78 4.34 -14.41
C PRO A 10 5.62 3.52 -13.82
N GLN A 11 4.75 3.06 -14.71
CA GLN A 11 3.52 2.34 -14.38
C GLN A 11 3.50 0.97 -15.08
N PRO A 12 2.68 0.03 -14.59
CA PRO A 12 2.38 -1.20 -15.33
C PRO A 12 1.82 -0.90 -16.73
N GLU A 13 2.11 -1.76 -17.72
CA GLU A 13 1.67 -1.55 -19.10
C GLU A 13 0.15 -1.61 -19.29
N HIS A 14 -0.56 -2.30 -18.39
CA HIS A 14 -2.02 -2.39 -18.41
C HIS A 14 -2.74 -1.19 -17.77
N ASN A 15 -2.01 -0.30 -17.08
CA ASN A 15 -2.62 0.89 -16.51
C ASN A 15 -3.04 1.87 -17.59
N ASP A 16 -4.22 2.46 -17.41
CA ASP A 16 -4.65 3.65 -18.13
C ASP A 16 -4.58 4.90 -17.23
N SER A 17 -4.90 6.06 -17.81
CA SER A 17 -4.82 7.37 -17.13
C SER A 17 -5.78 7.53 -15.94
N GLY A 18 -6.62 6.54 -15.61
CA GLY A 18 -7.57 6.59 -14.49
C GLY A 18 -7.43 5.44 -13.49
N SER A 19 -6.67 4.39 -13.81
CA SER A 19 -6.59 3.17 -13.01
C SER A 19 -6.17 3.42 -11.55
N VAL A 20 -5.15 4.26 -11.35
CA VAL A 20 -4.67 4.60 -10.00
C VAL A 20 -5.67 5.44 -9.22
N GLU A 21 -6.31 6.43 -9.86
CA GLU A 21 -7.32 7.26 -9.20
C GLU A 21 -8.55 6.44 -8.81
N ALA A 22 -9.02 5.56 -9.70
CA ALA A 22 -10.14 4.66 -9.44
C ALA A 22 -9.83 3.69 -8.28
N ALA A 23 -8.62 3.13 -8.22
CA ALA A 23 -8.20 2.28 -7.12
C ALA A 23 -8.15 3.02 -5.77
N LEU A 24 -7.62 4.25 -5.76
CA LEU A 24 -7.62 5.09 -4.56
C LEU A 24 -9.03 5.49 -4.13
N GLU A 25 -9.92 5.78 -5.07
CA GLU A 25 -11.32 6.05 -4.77
C GLU A 25 -12.02 4.83 -4.17
N ALA A 26 -11.81 3.64 -4.74
CA ALA A 26 -12.33 2.38 -4.19
C ALA A 26 -11.81 2.17 -2.76
N LEU A 27 -10.52 2.42 -2.51
CA LEU A 27 -9.91 2.30 -1.19
C LEU A 27 -10.56 3.23 -0.17
N ARG A 28 -10.80 4.50 -0.53
CA ARG A 28 -11.48 5.47 0.35
C ARG A 28 -12.92 5.07 0.68
N ASN A 29 -13.60 4.46 -0.29
CA ASN A 29 -15.04 4.18 -0.22
C ASN A 29 -15.38 2.76 0.27
N ALA A 30 -14.39 1.90 0.53
CA ALA A 30 -14.62 0.56 1.05
C ALA A 30 -15.38 0.60 2.39
N GLY A 31 -16.56 -0.04 2.39
CA GLY A 31 -17.52 0.04 3.49
C GLY A 31 -17.89 -1.32 4.10
N ASP A 32 -17.42 -2.40 3.51
CA ASP A 32 -17.63 -3.78 3.94
C ASP A 32 -16.45 -4.68 3.51
N GLU A 33 -16.53 -5.96 3.83
CA GLU A 33 -15.46 -6.92 3.54
C GLU A 33 -15.20 -7.10 2.04
N SER A 34 -16.26 -7.24 1.25
CA SER A 34 -16.13 -7.44 -0.19
C SER A 34 -15.46 -6.24 -0.84
N SER A 35 -15.96 -5.03 -0.55
CA SER A 35 -15.40 -3.80 -1.10
C SER A 35 -13.99 -3.51 -0.61
N ALA A 36 -13.61 -3.95 0.60
CA ALA A 36 -12.25 -3.85 1.10
C ALA A 36 -11.27 -4.77 0.33
N VAL A 37 -11.67 -6.02 0.08
CA VAL A 37 -10.87 -6.96 -0.73
C VAL A 37 -10.72 -6.43 -2.15
N ASP A 38 -11.83 -6.06 -2.79
CA ASP A 38 -11.82 -5.53 -4.16
C ASP A 38 -10.96 -4.26 -4.28
N ALA A 39 -11.01 -3.37 -3.29
CA ALA A 39 -10.22 -2.15 -3.27
C ALA A 39 -8.71 -2.41 -3.05
N GLY A 40 -8.36 -3.38 -2.20
CA GLY A 40 -6.97 -3.81 -2.02
C GLY A 40 -6.39 -4.38 -3.31
N ASP A 41 -7.11 -5.31 -3.93
CA ASP A 41 -6.72 -5.91 -5.22
C ASP A 41 -6.59 -4.85 -6.32
N ALA A 42 -7.56 -3.92 -6.40
CA ALA A 42 -7.51 -2.82 -7.37
C ALA A 42 -6.27 -1.94 -7.17
N LEU A 43 -5.88 -1.66 -5.93
CA LEU A 43 -4.66 -0.90 -5.64
C LEU A 43 -3.41 -1.67 -6.06
N LEU A 44 -3.30 -2.96 -5.71
CA LEU A 44 -2.15 -3.80 -6.06
C LEU A 44 -1.97 -3.90 -7.58
N TRP A 45 -3.08 -4.02 -8.31
CA TRP A 45 -3.08 -3.97 -9.78
C TRP A 45 -2.70 -2.61 -10.35
N ALA A 46 -3.17 -1.53 -9.74
CA ALA A 46 -2.86 -0.19 -10.19
C ALA A 46 -1.39 0.21 -9.94
N VAL A 47 -0.72 -0.42 -8.98
CA VAL A 47 0.70 -0.11 -8.69
C VAL A 47 1.67 -1.18 -9.20
N GLY A 48 1.17 -2.26 -9.79
CA GLY A 48 1.98 -3.45 -10.02
C GLY A 48 1.29 -4.54 -10.82
N ASP A 49 1.72 -5.76 -10.60
CA ASP A 49 1.07 -6.99 -11.06
C ASP A 49 0.81 -7.86 -9.83
N ASN A 50 -0.47 -7.93 -9.43
CA ASN A 50 -0.91 -8.68 -8.27
C ASN A 50 -0.65 -10.19 -8.42
N HIS A 51 -0.69 -10.72 -9.65
CA HIS A 51 -0.43 -12.14 -9.91
C HIS A 51 1.07 -12.48 -9.84
N ALA A 52 1.92 -11.58 -10.33
CA ALA A 52 3.36 -11.77 -10.31
C ALA A 52 4.00 -11.37 -8.96
N CYS A 53 3.21 -10.82 -8.03
CA CYS A 53 3.70 -10.21 -6.80
C CYS A 53 4.78 -9.15 -7.08
N THR A 54 4.54 -8.27 -8.05
CA THR A 54 5.48 -7.19 -8.38
C THR A 54 4.86 -5.81 -8.29
N PHE A 55 5.66 -4.78 -8.03
CA PHE A 55 5.25 -3.37 -8.03
C PHE A 55 6.17 -2.50 -8.87
N HIS A 56 5.61 -1.41 -9.37
CA HIS A 56 6.29 -0.36 -10.13
C HIS A 56 6.51 0.88 -9.27
N PRO A 57 7.38 1.83 -9.69
CA PRO A 57 7.68 3.03 -8.89
C PRO A 57 6.48 3.90 -8.57
N VAL A 58 5.38 3.81 -9.35
CA VAL A 58 4.10 4.48 -9.06
C VAL A 58 3.56 4.16 -7.67
N VAL A 59 3.95 3.02 -7.06
CA VAL A 59 3.65 2.72 -5.66
C VAL A 59 4.05 3.84 -4.71
N LEU A 60 5.16 4.54 -4.99
CA LEU A 60 5.65 5.66 -4.18
C LEU A 60 4.76 6.90 -4.30
N ALA A 61 4.11 7.08 -5.44
CA ALA A 61 3.23 8.22 -5.70
C ALA A 61 1.91 8.14 -4.91
N VAL A 62 1.44 6.91 -4.62
CA VAL A 62 0.16 6.67 -3.94
C VAL A 62 0.27 6.67 -2.43
N LEU A 63 1.48 6.54 -1.86
CA LEU A 63 1.70 6.43 -0.41
C LEU A 63 1.04 7.55 0.42
N PRO A 64 1.07 8.84 0.02
CA PRO A 64 0.40 9.90 0.79
C PRO A 64 -1.12 9.71 0.88
N GLU A 65 -1.75 9.18 -0.17
CA GLU A 65 -3.18 8.91 -0.18
C GLU A 65 -3.52 7.67 0.66
N VAL A 66 -2.66 6.64 0.62
CA VAL A 66 -2.77 5.47 1.52
C VAL A 66 -2.65 5.92 2.99
N GLU A 67 -1.69 6.78 3.32
CA GLU A 67 -1.58 7.35 4.68
C GLU A 67 -2.84 8.13 5.08
N ASN A 68 -3.43 8.89 4.15
CA ASN A 68 -4.66 9.63 4.40
C ASN A 68 -5.85 8.69 4.66
N VAL A 69 -5.96 7.55 3.95
CA VAL A 69 -6.96 6.52 4.24
C VAL A 69 -6.74 5.91 5.62
N LEU A 70 -5.48 5.61 5.98
CA LEU A 70 -5.15 5.15 7.33
C LEU A 70 -5.52 6.16 8.41
N ALA A 71 -5.42 7.46 8.11
CA ALA A 71 -5.77 8.53 9.04
C ALA A 71 -7.28 8.69 9.25
N ASN A 72 -8.03 8.68 8.15
CA ASN A 72 -9.36 9.27 8.08
C ASN A 72 -10.44 8.29 7.58
N GLY A 73 -10.05 7.12 7.08
CA GLY A 73 -10.96 6.12 6.54
C GLY A 73 -11.77 5.37 7.61
N GLY A 74 -12.83 4.72 7.16
CA GLY A 74 -13.57 3.75 7.98
C GLY A 74 -12.78 2.45 8.19
N TYR A 75 -13.29 1.56 9.03
CA TYR A 75 -12.58 0.32 9.41
C TYR A 75 -12.22 -0.55 8.20
N TRP A 76 -13.12 -0.63 7.22
CA TRP A 76 -12.93 -1.42 6.01
C TRP A 76 -11.92 -0.79 5.04
N ALA A 77 -11.99 0.52 4.80
CA ALA A 77 -10.99 1.26 4.05
C ALA A 77 -9.59 1.16 4.67
N GLN A 78 -9.50 1.26 6.00
CA GLN A 78 -8.24 1.11 6.71
C GLN A 78 -7.72 -0.33 6.65
N ARG A 79 -8.57 -1.34 6.80
CA ARG A 79 -8.20 -2.75 6.61
C ARG A 79 -7.60 -2.95 5.21
N ALA A 80 -8.30 -2.53 4.17
CA ALA A 80 -7.85 -2.65 2.78
C ALA A 80 -6.47 -2.00 2.54
N ALA A 81 -6.27 -0.79 3.09
CA ALA A 81 -4.99 -0.08 3.00
C ALA A 81 -3.87 -0.83 3.72
N ILE A 82 -4.15 -1.44 4.89
CA ILE A 82 -3.16 -2.20 5.66
C ILE A 82 -2.78 -3.49 4.94
N GLU A 83 -3.75 -4.26 4.44
CA GLU A 83 -3.50 -5.51 3.69
C GLU A 83 -2.63 -5.25 2.47
N ALA A 84 -2.94 -4.21 1.68
CA ALA A 84 -2.11 -3.84 0.53
C ALA A 84 -0.67 -3.48 0.94
N LEU A 85 -0.47 -2.82 2.09
CA LEU A 85 0.88 -2.52 2.60
C LEU A 85 1.62 -3.77 3.09
N ILE A 86 0.91 -4.78 3.62
CA ILE A 86 1.51 -6.08 3.98
C ILE A 86 2.04 -6.76 2.72
N ASP A 87 1.23 -6.84 1.66
CA ASP A 87 1.62 -7.48 0.41
C ASP A 87 2.79 -6.76 -0.26
N LEU A 88 2.68 -5.43 -0.39
CA LEU A 88 3.73 -4.59 -0.99
C LEU A 88 5.02 -4.60 -0.17
N GLY A 89 4.92 -4.60 1.16
CA GLY A 89 6.06 -4.59 2.08
C GLY A 89 6.71 -5.95 2.28
N GLY A 90 5.96 -7.05 2.09
CA GLY A 90 6.37 -8.42 2.34
C GLY A 90 6.73 -9.18 1.07
N PRO A 91 5.79 -9.99 0.52
CA PRO A 91 6.08 -10.90 -0.58
C PRO A 91 6.42 -10.21 -1.91
N PHE A 92 5.99 -8.96 -2.13
CA PHE A 92 6.18 -8.31 -3.41
C PHE A 92 7.62 -7.82 -3.64
N ALA A 93 8.00 -7.75 -4.92
CA ALA A 93 9.27 -7.17 -5.36
C ALA A 93 9.07 -6.03 -6.36
N PRO A 94 10.01 -5.10 -6.50
CA PRO A 94 10.03 -4.23 -7.67
C PRO A 94 10.03 -5.09 -8.94
N ALA A 95 9.26 -4.70 -9.94
CA ALA A 95 9.31 -5.33 -11.26
C ALA A 95 10.71 -5.19 -11.88
N ASP A 96 11.11 -6.17 -12.69
CA ASP A 96 12.44 -6.21 -13.32
C ASP A 96 12.73 -4.91 -14.09
N GLY A 97 13.87 -4.28 -13.78
CA GLY A 97 14.27 -2.99 -14.37
C GLY A 97 13.69 -1.75 -13.67
N TYR A 98 12.88 -1.94 -12.64
CA TYR A 98 12.28 -0.87 -11.83
C TYR A 98 12.70 -0.93 -10.35
N GLU A 99 13.80 -1.62 -10.04
CA GLU A 99 14.34 -1.73 -8.67
C GLU A 99 14.76 -0.36 -8.13
N THR A 100 15.14 0.56 -9.03
CA THR A 100 15.51 1.92 -8.68
C THR A 100 14.70 2.96 -9.46
N TYR A 101 14.42 4.09 -8.80
CA TYR A 101 13.78 5.25 -9.41
C TYR A 101 14.51 6.51 -8.93
N HIS A 102 14.94 7.37 -9.87
CA HIS A 102 15.82 8.52 -9.60
C HIS A 102 17.05 8.18 -8.74
N GLY A 103 17.65 7.01 -8.97
CA GLY A 103 18.86 6.55 -8.29
C GLY A 103 18.65 6.04 -6.85
N SER A 104 17.40 5.91 -6.40
CA SER A 104 17.06 5.35 -5.09
C SER A 104 16.31 4.02 -5.23
N SER A 105 16.54 3.09 -4.30
CA SER A 105 15.82 1.82 -4.23
C SER A 105 14.34 2.04 -3.95
N VAL A 106 13.46 1.55 -4.83
CA VAL A 106 12.00 1.66 -4.68
C VAL A 106 11.54 0.85 -3.46
N ARG A 107 12.13 -0.35 -3.29
CA ARG A 107 11.84 -1.22 -2.13
C ARG A 107 12.21 -0.56 -0.81
N ASP A 108 13.38 0.09 -0.72
CA ASP A 108 13.82 0.70 0.54
C ASP A 108 13.00 1.95 0.86
N ALA A 109 12.61 2.73 -0.15
CA ALA A 109 11.72 3.87 0.02
C ALA A 109 10.34 3.43 0.54
N LEU A 110 9.76 2.39 -0.06
CA LEU A 110 8.50 1.79 0.38
C LEU A 110 8.59 1.25 1.82
N ARG A 111 9.64 0.48 2.14
CA ARG A 111 9.86 -0.03 3.49
C ARG A 111 10.02 1.10 4.50
N THR A 112 10.80 2.12 4.19
CA THR A 112 10.99 3.30 5.05
C THR A 112 9.64 3.96 5.35
N PHE A 113 8.79 4.12 4.34
CA PHE A 113 7.44 4.64 4.53
C PHE A 113 6.62 3.73 5.45
N ILE A 114 6.57 2.42 5.20
CA ILE A 114 5.83 1.46 6.04
C ILE A 114 6.30 1.52 7.51
N HIS A 115 7.62 1.56 7.76
CA HIS A 115 8.16 1.71 9.10
C HIS A 115 7.74 3.03 9.77
N SER A 116 7.67 4.12 9.00
CA SER A 116 7.23 5.42 9.52
C SER A 116 5.77 5.42 10.00
N LEU A 117 4.95 4.49 9.50
CA LEU A 117 3.55 4.35 9.89
C LEU A 117 3.36 3.64 11.23
N ARG A 118 4.41 3.05 11.85
CA ARG A 118 4.29 2.25 13.08
C ARG A 118 3.45 2.92 14.18
N GLY A 119 3.72 4.20 14.46
CA GLY A 119 3.00 4.96 15.49
C GLY A 119 1.51 5.19 15.16
N ARG A 120 1.15 5.15 13.88
CA ARG A 120 -0.23 5.29 13.39
C ARG A 120 -0.97 3.97 13.36
N ILE A 121 -0.28 2.86 13.05
CA ILE A 121 -0.88 1.52 12.99
C ILE A 121 -1.09 0.94 14.39
N ALA A 122 -0.19 1.22 15.35
CA ALA A 122 -0.27 0.65 16.70
C ALA A 122 -1.63 0.82 17.39
N PRO A 123 -2.29 2.00 17.37
CA PRO A 123 -3.63 2.14 17.92
C PRO A 123 -4.73 1.35 17.17
N LEU A 124 -4.54 1.11 15.87
CA LEU A 124 -5.51 0.38 15.03
C LEU A 124 -5.54 -1.12 15.34
N ALA A 125 -4.45 -1.67 15.90
CA ALA A 125 -4.35 -3.06 16.31
C ALA A 125 -5.11 -3.39 17.61
N ILE A 126 -5.72 -2.39 18.26
CA ILE A 126 -6.45 -2.56 19.52
C ILE A 126 -7.92 -2.81 19.23
N GLY A 127 -8.43 -3.99 19.61
CA GLY A 127 -9.86 -4.33 19.57
C GLY A 127 -10.15 -5.56 18.73
N GLU A 128 -11.42 -5.71 18.33
CA GLU A 128 -11.93 -6.83 17.54
C GLU A 128 -12.59 -6.35 16.22
N ASP A 129 -12.31 -5.11 15.82
CA ASP A 129 -12.83 -4.57 14.57
C ASP A 129 -12.07 -5.14 13.34
N PRO A 130 -12.62 -5.01 12.12
CA PRO A 130 -12.08 -5.68 10.94
C PRO A 130 -10.62 -5.36 10.58
N ARG A 131 -10.08 -4.21 11.02
CA ARG A 131 -8.69 -3.79 10.73
C ARG A 131 -7.70 -4.25 11.80
N ALA A 132 -8.16 -4.62 13.00
CA ALA A 132 -7.28 -4.86 14.15
C ALA A 132 -6.30 -6.00 13.91
N ARG A 133 -6.75 -7.10 13.28
CA ARG A 133 -5.85 -8.23 12.95
C ARG A 133 -4.80 -7.83 11.93
N SER A 134 -5.21 -7.23 10.80
CA SER A 134 -4.29 -6.77 9.75
C SER A 134 -3.31 -5.74 10.30
N ALA A 135 -3.75 -4.83 11.18
CA ALA A 135 -2.86 -3.86 11.82
C ALA A 135 -1.79 -4.54 12.68
N ALA A 136 -2.14 -5.60 13.42
CA ALA A 136 -1.16 -6.38 14.17
C ALA A 136 -0.18 -7.11 13.24
N ASP A 137 -0.67 -7.71 12.16
CA ASP A 137 0.17 -8.41 11.17
C ASP A 137 1.16 -7.43 10.48
N LEU A 138 0.74 -6.21 10.18
CA LEU A 138 1.64 -5.18 9.62
C LEU A 138 2.71 -4.72 10.63
N LEU A 139 2.39 -4.68 11.92
CA LEU A 139 3.38 -4.35 12.96
C LEU A 139 4.41 -5.47 13.12
N GLU A 140 3.98 -6.73 13.06
CA GLU A 140 4.87 -7.90 13.04
C GLU A 140 5.81 -7.84 11.84
N LEU A 141 5.29 -7.54 10.64
CA LEU A 141 6.11 -7.34 9.44
C LEU A 141 7.18 -6.24 9.63
N ILE A 142 6.84 -5.12 10.26
CA ILE A 142 7.79 -4.03 10.54
C ILE A 142 8.89 -4.49 11.51
N GLU A 143 8.55 -5.29 12.51
CA GLU A 143 9.49 -5.81 13.50
C GLU A 143 10.46 -6.82 12.88
N ASP A 144 9.95 -7.78 12.10
CA ASP A 144 10.76 -8.76 11.38
C ASP A 144 11.77 -8.12 10.42
N GLN A 145 11.37 -7.04 9.74
CA GLN A 145 12.24 -6.31 8.82
C GLN A 145 13.34 -5.51 9.55
N SER A 146 13.04 -5.04 10.76
CA SER A 146 14.02 -4.32 11.60
C SER A 146 15.11 -5.26 12.10
N ASP A 147 14.74 -6.50 12.45
CA ASP A 147 15.68 -7.52 12.95
C ASP A 147 16.61 -8.06 11.86
N GLN A 148 16.20 -8.07 10.59
CA GLN A 148 17.05 -8.48 9.46
C GLN A 148 18.02 -7.39 8.98
N SER A 149 17.90 -6.16 9.49
CA SER A 149 18.76 -5.03 9.13
C SER A 149 19.89 -4.78 10.14
N SER A 150 20.01 -5.64 11.16
CA SER A 150 20.98 -5.55 12.27
C SER A 150 22.19 -6.48 12.13
#